data_AF-A0A7S0D6J7-F1
#
_entry.id   AF-A0A7S0D6J7-F1
#
_cell.length_a   1.000
_cell.length_b   1.000
_cell.length_c   1.000
_cell.angle_alpha   90.00
_cell.angle_beta   90.00
_cell.angle_gamma   90.00
#
_symmetry.space_group_name_H-M   'P 1'
#
loop_
_entity.id
_entity.type
_entity.pdbx_description
1 polymer ?
#
loop_
_entity_poly.entity_id
_entity_poly.type
_entity_poly.pdbx_seq_one_letter_code
_entity_poly.pdbx_strand_id
1 'polypeptide(L)'
;MGYAGYAPGHKVVELTVLQQLLKLIKSDKSLETLEKLTRNTAQAPAEEKFRKVRLTNEKIAAVITDVPGAKEAMVEMGWVEEGEFLVLPPGRSVTMREVRDIDDARAALKKLEDEAFKRRIAARNAQKNPDKARLLAEMAADRAERAARDPVTRGSVAVPRGVGTMQTASGAGCSGTSGG
;
A
#
# COMPACT_ATOMS: atom_id res chain seq x y z
N MET A 1 -30.02 7.22 -27.99
CA MET A 1 -30.17 7.62 -26.57
C MET A 1 -29.12 6.85 -25.78
N GLY A 2 -27.94 7.44 -25.58
CA GLY A 2 -26.80 6.76 -24.98
C GLY A 2 -26.94 6.65 -23.47
N TYR A 3 -26.99 5.44 -22.94
CA TYR A 3 -26.87 5.17 -21.51
C TYR A 3 -25.38 5.26 -21.12
N ALA A 4 -24.98 6.39 -20.55
CA ALA A 4 -23.66 6.53 -19.94
C ALA A 4 -23.64 5.75 -18.62
N GLY A 5 -22.92 4.63 -18.61
CA GLY A 5 -22.67 3.81 -17.43
C GLY A 5 -21.73 4.48 -16.43
N TYR A 6 -22.21 5.52 -15.74
CA TYR A 6 -21.51 6.04 -14.57
C TYR A 6 -21.61 5.02 -13.45
N ALA A 7 -20.49 4.34 -13.18
CA ALA A 7 -20.31 3.55 -11.98
C ALA A 7 -20.66 4.42 -10.76
N PRO A 8 -21.53 3.93 -9.83
CA PRO A 8 -21.95 4.72 -8.67
C PRO A 8 -20.75 5.24 -7.89
N GLY A 9 -20.78 6.55 -7.65
CA GLY A 9 -19.64 7.34 -7.20
C GLY A 9 -18.84 6.71 -6.05
N HIS A 10 -17.52 6.75 -6.22
CA HIS A 10 -16.57 6.60 -5.13
C HIS A 10 -16.88 7.68 -4.08
N LYS A 11 -17.69 7.36 -3.07
CA LYS A 11 -17.85 8.24 -1.91
C LYS A 11 -16.51 8.23 -1.20
N VAL A 12 -15.83 9.38 -1.19
CA VAL A 12 -14.66 9.59 -0.34
C VAL A 12 -15.20 9.53 1.09
N VAL A 13 -14.99 8.40 1.77
CA VAL A 13 -15.28 8.30 3.20
C VAL A 13 -14.26 9.20 3.89
N GLU A 14 -14.74 10.30 4.45
CA GLU A 14 -13.88 11.19 5.23
C GLU A 14 -13.28 10.40 6.41
N LEU A 15 -11.97 10.51 6.56
CA LEU A 15 -11.25 9.80 7.62
C LEU A 15 -11.69 10.37 8.97
N THR A 16 -11.93 9.49 9.93
CA THR A 16 -12.21 9.92 11.31
C THR A 16 -11.01 10.66 11.89
N VAL A 17 -11.23 11.46 12.94
CA VAL A 17 -10.15 12.18 13.63
C VAL A 17 -9.07 11.19 14.10
N LEU A 18 -9.46 10.07 14.70
CA LEU A 18 -8.56 8.98 15.09
C LEU A 18 -7.72 8.48 13.90
N GLN A 19 -8.34 8.19 12.75
CA GLN A 19 -7.62 7.72 11.56
C GLN A 19 -6.65 8.78 11.00
N GLN A 20 -6.99 10.06 11.10
CA GLN A 20 -6.09 11.15 10.70
C GLN A 20 -4.87 11.23 11.63
N LEU A 21 -5.08 11.11 12.95
CA LEU A 21 -4.01 11.11 13.95
C LEU A 21 -3.08 9.89 13.77
N LEU A 22 -3.65 8.70 13.57
CA LEU A 22 -2.88 7.48 13.32
C LEU A 22 -2.02 7.57 12.05
N LYS A 23 -2.46 8.31 11.02
CA LYS A 23 -1.67 8.54 9.81
C LYS A 23 -0.46 9.46 10.01
N LEU A 24 -0.46 10.30 11.05
CA LEU A 24 0.68 11.16 11.38
C LEU A 24 1.84 10.35 11.96
N ILE A 25 1.53 9.22 12.60
CA ILE A 25 2.50 8.33 13.24
C ILE A 25 3.33 7.62 12.15
N LYS A 26 4.61 7.96 12.07
CA LYS A 26 5.58 7.36 11.10
C LYS A 26 6.45 6.26 11.71
N SER A 27 6.11 5.79 12.91
CA SER A 27 6.89 4.81 13.66
C SER A 27 6.09 3.53 13.87
N ASP A 28 6.54 2.43 13.24
CA ASP A 28 5.92 1.10 13.36
C ASP A 28 5.86 0.63 14.82
N LYS A 29 6.93 0.87 15.59
CA LYS A 29 7.00 0.52 17.03
C LYS A 29 5.93 1.25 17.86
N SER A 30 5.57 2.46 17.46
CA SER A 30 4.56 3.27 18.15
C SER A 30 3.18 2.73 17.87
N LEU A 31 2.87 2.46 16.61
CA LEU A 31 1.62 1.81 16.22
C LEU A 31 1.47 0.42 16.85
N GLU A 32 2.54 -0.37 16.91
CA GLU A 32 2.53 -1.68 17.58
C GLU A 32 2.25 -1.56 19.09
N THR A 33 2.84 -0.56 19.76
CA THR A 33 2.61 -0.34 21.19
C THR A 33 1.17 0.11 21.45
N LEU A 34 0.65 1.02 20.62
CA LEU A 34 -0.75 1.46 20.66
C LEU A 34 -1.72 0.29 20.44
N GLU A 35 -1.43 -0.57 19.46
CA GLU A 35 -2.23 -1.76 19.16
C GLU A 35 -2.30 -2.69 20.38
N LYS A 36 -1.14 -3.02 20.98
CA LYS A 36 -1.06 -3.89 22.14
C LYS A 36 -1.82 -3.33 23.35
N LEU A 37 -1.64 -2.04 23.64
CA LEU A 37 -2.35 -1.39 24.74
C LEU A 37 -3.86 -1.45 24.49
N THR A 38 -4.31 -1.01 23.31
CA THR A 38 -5.73 -0.96 22.96
C THR A 38 -6.37 -2.35 22.92
N ARG A 39 -5.68 -3.35 22.37
CA ARG A 39 -6.14 -4.75 22.32
C ARG A 39 -6.28 -5.34 23.72
N ASN A 40 -5.27 -5.16 24.58
CA ASN A 40 -5.31 -5.69 25.94
C ASN A 40 -6.48 -5.08 26.73
N THR A 41 -6.70 -3.77 26.61
CA THR A 41 -7.82 -3.09 27.25
C THR A 41 -9.18 -3.51 26.68
N ALA A 42 -9.26 -3.78 25.38
CA ALA A 42 -10.49 -4.25 24.73
C ALA A 42 -10.83 -5.71 25.08
N GLN A 43 -9.82 -6.58 25.23
CA GLN A 43 -10.01 -8.00 25.56
C GLN A 43 -10.28 -8.22 27.05
N ALA A 44 -9.57 -7.49 27.92
CA ALA A 44 -9.68 -7.62 29.36
C ALA A 44 -10.05 -6.26 29.98
N PRO A 45 -11.26 -5.73 29.70
CA PRO A 45 -11.64 -4.40 30.15
C PRO A 45 -11.70 -4.30 31.67
N ALA A 46 -11.99 -5.37 32.42
CA ALA A 46 -12.07 -5.31 33.89
C ALA A 46 -10.70 -5.17 34.59
N GLU A 47 -9.60 -5.41 33.88
CA GLU A 47 -8.26 -5.38 34.49
C GLU A 47 -7.66 -3.98 34.49
N GLU A 48 -7.57 -3.36 35.66
CA GLU A 48 -7.05 -1.99 35.83
C GLU A 48 -5.62 -1.81 35.33
N LYS A 49 -4.79 -2.85 35.39
CA LYS A 49 -3.40 -2.81 34.89
C LYS A 49 -3.31 -2.53 33.39
N PHE A 50 -4.35 -2.86 32.61
CA PHE A 50 -4.43 -2.54 31.18
C PHE A 50 -5.10 -1.19 30.90
N ARG A 51 -5.64 -0.53 31.92
CA ARG A 51 -6.23 0.80 31.83
C ARG A 51 -5.30 1.91 32.30
N LYS A 52 -4.08 1.57 32.72
CA LYS A 52 -3.12 2.53 33.26
C LYS A 52 -1.73 2.29 32.68
N VAL A 53 -1.18 3.33 32.06
CA VAL A 53 0.15 3.32 31.43
C VAL A 53 0.98 4.42 32.05
N ARG A 54 2.22 4.13 32.42
CA ARG A 54 3.14 5.14 32.99
C ARG A 54 3.96 5.77 31.88
N LEU A 55 3.76 7.06 31.63
CA LEU A 55 4.42 7.80 30.56
C LEU A 55 5.89 8.10 30.88
N THR A 56 6.30 8.07 32.15
CA THR A 56 7.71 8.28 32.54
C THR A 56 8.64 7.11 32.25
N ASN A 57 8.12 5.95 31.82
CA ASN A 57 8.98 4.88 31.35
C ASN A 57 9.60 5.31 30.00
N GLU A 58 10.92 5.37 29.91
CA GLU A 58 11.64 5.84 28.70
C GLU A 58 11.18 5.13 27.42
N LYS A 59 10.88 3.82 27.50
CA LYS A 59 10.41 3.06 26.33
C LYS A 59 9.01 3.47 25.88
N ILE A 60 8.14 3.83 26.83
CA ILE A 60 6.78 4.29 26.57
C ILE A 60 6.80 5.75 26.11
N ALA A 61 7.58 6.60 26.76
CA ALA A 61 7.78 8.00 26.35
C ALA A 61 8.24 8.09 24.89
N ALA A 62 9.25 7.29 24.53
CA ALA A 62 9.82 7.28 23.17
C ALA A 62 8.84 6.87 22.06
N VAL A 63 7.75 6.18 22.39
CA VAL A 63 6.78 5.66 21.40
C VAL A 63 5.39 6.29 21.51
N ILE A 64 5.09 6.99 22.60
CA ILE A 64 3.79 7.66 22.81
C ILE A 64 3.95 9.18 22.87
N THR A 65 4.89 9.68 23.67
CA THR A 65 5.03 11.12 23.92
C THR A 65 5.92 11.80 22.88
N ASP A 66 7.02 11.15 22.47
CA ASP A 66 7.99 11.71 21.52
C ASP A 66 7.52 11.60 20.05
N VAL A 67 6.41 10.91 19.80
CA VAL A 67 5.90 10.64 18.46
C VAL A 67 4.64 11.46 18.20
N PRO A 68 4.67 12.39 17.23
CA PRO A 68 3.53 13.23 16.91
C PRO A 68 2.30 12.41 16.53
N GLY A 69 1.16 12.71 17.14
CA GLY A 69 -0.12 12.05 16.87
C GLY A 69 -0.39 10.81 17.72
N ALA A 70 0.62 10.24 18.39
CA ALA A 70 0.44 9.02 19.19
C ALA A 70 -0.33 9.29 20.49
N LYS A 71 0.08 10.29 21.28
CA LYS A 71 -0.63 10.71 22.48
C LYS A 71 -2.03 11.22 22.15
N GLU A 72 -2.17 12.04 21.12
CA GLU A 72 -3.44 12.61 20.68
C GLU A 72 -4.42 11.51 20.24
N ALA A 73 -3.94 10.47 19.53
CA ALA A 73 -4.76 9.33 19.15
C ALA A 73 -5.27 8.57 20.39
N MET A 74 -4.46 8.43 21.44
CA MET A 74 -4.92 7.81 22.69
C MET A 74 -5.97 8.66 23.39
N VAL A 75 -5.79 9.98 23.43
CA VAL A 75 -6.78 10.88 24.02
C VAL A 75 -8.11 10.82 23.27
N GLU A 76 -8.07 10.76 21.93
CA GLU A 76 -9.26 10.61 21.08
C GLU A 76 -9.98 9.27 21.34
N MET A 77 -9.25 8.19 21.64
CA MET A 77 -9.83 6.90 22.06
C MET A 77 -10.45 6.94 23.46
N GLY A 78 -10.31 8.04 24.20
CA GLY A 78 -10.90 8.26 25.51
C GLY A 78 -9.94 8.09 26.68
N TRP A 79 -8.63 7.97 26.42
CA TRP A 79 -7.62 8.01 27.48
C TRP A 79 -7.43 9.44 28.00
N VAL A 80 -7.04 9.56 29.27
CA VAL A 80 -6.86 10.84 29.96
C VAL A 80 -5.49 10.86 30.62
N GLU A 81 -4.81 12.00 30.52
CA GLU A 81 -3.54 12.22 31.21
C GLU A 81 -3.77 12.63 32.67
N GLU A 82 -3.27 11.82 33.59
CA GLU A 82 -3.27 12.07 35.04
C GLU A 82 -1.82 12.15 35.53
N GLY A 83 -1.22 13.33 35.35
CA GLY A 83 0.17 13.58 35.73
C GLY A 83 1.15 12.74 34.91
N GLU A 84 1.81 11.78 35.57
CA GLU A 84 2.77 10.86 34.94
C GLU A 84 2.12 9.65 34.25
N PHE A 85 0.80 9.48 34.39
CA PHE A 85 0.08 8.31 33.88
C PHE A 85 -0.92 8.71 32.81
N LEU A 86 -1.10 7.80 31.86
CA LEU A 86 -2.20 7.81 30.91
C LEU A 86 -3.19 6.74 31.33
N VAL A 87 -4.42 7.15 31.65
CA VAL A 87 -5.43 6.29 32.27
C VAL A 87 -6.69 6.27 31.40
N LEU A 88 -7.30 5.10 31.22
CA LEU A 88 -8.63 4.97 30.63
C LEU A 88 -9.69 5.01 31.75
N PRO A 89 -10.52 6.07 31.84
CA PRO A 89 -11.46 6.23 32.95
C PRO A 89 -12.49 5.08 33.02
N PRO A 90 -12.96 4.72 34.24
CA PRO A 90 -14.04 3.77 34.40
C PRO A 90 -15.33 4.34 33.77
N GLY A 91 -15.84 3.66 32.73
CA GLY A 91 -16.99 4.12 31.93
C GLY A 91 -16.64 4.40 30.46
N ARG A 92 -15.35 4.47 30.14
CA ARG A 92 -14.87 4.42 28.75
C ARG A 92 -14.30 3.03 28.45
N SER A 93 -14.60 2.53 27.28
CA SER A 93 -14.11 1.26 26.77
C SER A 93 -13.62 1.46 25.35
N VAL A 94 -12.41 1.01 25.07
CA VAL A 94 -11.94 0.79 23.70
C VAL A 94 -12.45 -0.56 23.21
N THR A 95 -12.69 -0.67 21.91
CA THR A 95 -13.21 -1.87 21.26
C THR A 95 -12.23 -2.37 20.21
N MET A 96 -12.55 -3.53 19.60
CA MET A 96 -11.76 -4.05 18.49
C MET A 96 -11.85 -3.19 17.21
N ARG A 97 -12.75 -2.20 17.16
CA ARG A 97 -12.81 -1.24 16.05
C ARG A 97 -11.56 -0.36 16.05
N GLU A 98 -11.22 0.22 17.19
CA GLU A 98 -10.04 1.09 17.32
C GLU A 98 -8.76 0.29 17.05
N VAL A 99 -8.71 -0.98 17.48
CA VAL A 99 -7.60 -1.90 17.15
C VAL A 99 -7.44 -2.06 15.63
N ARG A 100 -8.54 -2.26 14.90
CA ARG A 100 -8.51 -2.35 13.43
C ARG A 100 -8.04 -1.06 12.76
N ASP A 101 -8.48 0.10 13.26
CA ASP A 101 -8.03 1.39 12.74
C ASP A 101 -6.49 1.55 12.91
N ILE A 102 -5.92 1.05 14.01
CA ILE A 102 -4.47 1.02 14.25
C ILE A 102 -3.77 0.01 13.32
N ASP A 103 -4.32 -1.19 13.14
CA ASP A 103 -3.79 -2.21 12.22
C ASP A 103 -3.77 -1.71 10.77
N ASP A 104 -4.83 -1.03 10.34
CA ASP A 104 -4.93 -0.42 9.01
C ASP A 104 -3.89 0.70 8.83
N ALA A 105 -3.67 1.53 9.85
CA ALA A 105 -2.61 2.55 9.83
C ALA A 105 -1.21 1.92 9.72
N ARG A 106 -0.97 0.81 10.42
CA ARG A 106 0.29 0.06 10.35
C ARG A 106 0.51 -0.56 8.97
N ALA A 107 -0.52 -1.19 8.40
CA ALA A 107 -0.48 -1.74 7.06
C ALA A 107 -0.22 -0.66 6.00
N ALA A 108 -0.84 0.52 6.16
CA ALA A 108 -0.62 1.66 5.29
C ALA A 108 0.82 2.20 5.39
N LEU A 109 1.37 2.31 6.61
CA LEU A 109 2.76 2.73 6.81
C LEU A 109 3.73 1.78 6.11
N LYS A 110 3.58 0.47 6.33
CA LYS A 110 4.42 -0.55 5.70
C LYS A 110 4.35 -0.51 4.17
N LYS A 111 3.14 -0.32 3.62
CA LYS A 111 2.96 -0.18 2.16
C LYS A 111 3.71 1.04 1.60
N LEU A 112 3.65 2.18 2.30
CA LEU A 112 4.38 3.39 1.89
C LEU A 112 5.90 3.19 1.96
N GLU A 113 6.40 2.51 2.98
CA GLU A 113 7.81 2.17 3.12
C GLU A 113 8.28 1.23 1.99
N ASP A 114 7.49 0.20 1.67
CA ASP A 114 7.75 -0.74 0.58
C ASP A 114 7.75 -0.03 -0.78
N GLU A 115 6.80 0.87 -1.03
CA GLU A 115 6.74 1.66 -2.26
C GLU A 115 7.93 2.61 -2.39
N ALA A 116 8.31 3.29 -1.29
CA ALA A 116 9.50 4.13 -1.26
C ALA A 116 10.78 3.33 -1.50
N PHE A 117 10.89 2.14 -0.89
CA PHE A 117 12.02 1.23 -1.11
C PHE A 117 12.09 0.76 -2.56
N LYS A 118 10.97 0.27 -3.12
CA LYS A 118 10.88 -0.12 -4.54
C LYS A 118 11.28 1.02 -5.46
N ARG A 119 10.82 2.25 -5.19
CA ARG A 119 11.18 3.45 -5.97
C ARG A 119 12.68 3.75 -5.90
N ARG A 120 13.31 3.63 -4.72
CA ARG A 120 14.77 3.81 -4.56
C ARG A 120 15.56 2.75 -5.35
N ILE A 121 15.14 1.49 -5.30
CA ILE A 121 15.78 0.40 -6.05
C ILE A 121 15.61 0.60 -7.56
N ALA A 122 14.41 0.97 -8.02
CA ALA A 122 14.14 1.26 -9.42
C ALA A 122 15.02 2.42 -9.93
N ALA A 123 15.13 3.51 -9.16
CA ALA A 123 15.99 4.64 -9.48
C ALA A 123 17.47 4.23 -9.56
N ARG A 124 17.96 3.43 -8.60
CA ARG A 124 19.32 2.89 -8.61
C ARG A 124 19.58 1.98 -9.82
N ASN A 125 18.61 1.16 -10.20
CA ASN A 125 18.74 0.26 -11.35
C ASN A 125 18.71 1.02 -12.68
N ALA A 126 17.89 2.09 -12.78
CA ALA A 126 17.86 2.98 -13.94
C ALA A 126 19.18 3.72 -14.11
N GLN A 127 19.80 4.19 -13.01
CA GLN A 127 21.14 4.80 -13.05
C GLN A 127 22.22 3.81 -13.49
N LYS A 128 22.15 2.55 -13.05
CA LYS A 128 23.14 1.52 -13.41
C LYS A 128 23.06 1.05 -14.86
N ASN A 129 21.88 1.09 -15.48
CA ASN A 129 21.66 0.61 -16.85
C ASN A 129 20.84 1.62 -17.67
N PRO A 130 21.46 2.73 -18.12
CA PRO A 130 20.75 3.80 -18.83
C PRO A 130 20.17 3.33 -20.17
N ASP A 131 20.84 2.41 -20.89
CA ASP A 131 20.34 1.86 -22.16
C ASP A 131 19.04 1.07 -21.99
N LYS A 132 18.95 0.25 -20.93
CA LYS A 132 17.72 -0.50 -20.60
C LYS A 132 16.58 0.45 -20.24
N ALA A 133 16.89 1.54 -19.53
CA ALA A 133 15.90 2.55 -19.18
C ALA A 133 15.38 3.31 -20.42
N ARG A 134 16.26 3.67 -21.37
CA ARG A 134 15.87 4.28 -22.65
C ARG A 134 14.97 3.36 -23.46
N LEU A 135 15.33 2.08 -23.59
CA LEU A 135 14.59 1.12 -24.39
C LEU A 135 13.19 0.82 -23.80
N LEU A 136 13.07 0.80 -22.46
CA LEU A 136 11.77 0.70 -21.77
C LEU A 136 10.89 1.95 -21.98
N ALA A 137 11.49 3.15 -21.97
CA ALA A 137 10.78 4.40 -22.23
C ALA A 137 10.25 4.47 -23.67
N GLU A 138 11.05 4.02 -24.64
CA GLU A 138 10.67 3.95 -26.05
C GLU A 138 9.52 2.97 -26.29
N MET A 139 9.54 1.78 -25.66
CA MET A 139 8.43 0.83 -25.72
C MET A 139 7.14 1.34 -25.05
N ALA A 140 7.26 2.14 -23.98
CA ALA A 140 6.11 2.74 -23.33
C ALA A 140 5.46 3.83 -24.21
N ALA A 141 6.28 4.61 -24.92
CA ALA A 141 5.82 5.58 -25.91
C ALA A 141 5.12 4.90 -27.08
N ASP A 142 5.72 3.87 -27.69
CA ASP A 142 5.08 3.11 -28.79
C ASP A 142 3.77 2.46 -28.34
N ARG A 143 3.72 1.91 -27.12
CA ARG A 143 2.47 1.37 -26.56
C ARG A 143 1.40 2.45 -26.36
N ALA A 144 1.78 3.64 -25.90
CA ALA A 144 0.86 4.76 -25.72
C ALA A 144 0.34 5.27 -27.07
N GLU A 145 1.20 5.37 -28.08
CA GLU A 145 0.83 5.72 -29.45
C GLU A 145 -0.13 4.70 -30.06
N ARG A 146 0.10 3.40 -29.85
CA ARG A 146 -0.82 2.34 -30.31
C ARG A 146 -2.15 2.35 -29.56
N ALA A 147 -2.15 2.68 -28.27
CA ALA A 147 -3.38 2.76 -27.47
C ALA A 147 -4.22 4.01 -27.83
N ALA A 148 -3.58 5.10 -28.26
CA ALA A 148 -4.25 6.30 -28.75
C ALA A 148 -4.75 6.17 -30.19
N ARG A 149 -4.23 5.21 -30.95
CA ARG A 149 -4.70 4.91 -32.31
C ARG A 149 -6.00 4.10 -32.22
N ASP A 150 -6.98 4.45 -33.05
CA ASP A 150 -8.22 3.68 -33.17
C ASP A 150 -7.95 2.18 -33.38
N PRO A 151 -8.83 1.30 -32.87
CA PRO A 151 -8.71 -0.14 -33.09
C PRO A 151 -8.47 -0.41 -34.57
N VAL A 152 -7.51 -1.28 -34.89
CA VAL A 152 -7.26 -1.66 -36.27
C VAL A 152 -8.47 -2.46 -36.77
N THR A 153 -9.44 -1.76 -37.37
CA THR A 153 -10.69 -2.32 -37.92
C THR A 153 -10.49 -2.91 -39.31
N ARG A 154 -9.34 -2.66 -39.94
CA ARG A 154 -8.97 -3.23 -41.23
C ARG A 154 -8.18 -4.52 -40.99
N GLY A 155 -8.81 -5.67 -41.26
CA GLY A 155 -8.11 -6.95 -41.25
C GLY A 155 -6.86 -6.92 -42.11
N SER A 156 -5.77 -7.52 -41.64
CA SER A 156 -4.53 -7.65 -42.39
C SER A 156 -4.79 -8.45 -43.67
N VAL A 157 -4.81 -7.75 -44.81
CA VAL A 157 -4.91 -8.38 -46.13
C VAL A 157 -3.55 -8.95 -46.47
N ALA A 158 -3.49 -10.24 -46.83
CA ALA A 158 -2.26 -10.86 -47.30
C ALA A 158 -1.73 -10.08 -48.52
N VAL A 159 -0.61 -9.41 -48.35
CA VAL A 159 0.11 -8.79 -49.46
C VAL A 159 0.95 -9.89 -50.10
N PRO A 160 0.86 -10.12 -51.42
CA PRO A 160 1.72 -11.09 -52.09
C PRO A 160 3.16 -10.57 -51.98
N ARG A 161 3.93 -11.12 -51.04
CA ARG A 161 5.39 -11.03 -51.11
C ARG A 161 5.80 -11.82 -52.35
N GLY A 162 6.65 -11.22 -53.16
CA GLY A 162 6.93 -11.61 -54.55
C GLY A 162 7.22 -13.09 -54.77
N VAL A 163 7.22 -13.48 -56.05
CA VAL A 163 7.38 -14.86 -56.56
C VAL A 163 8.67 -15.51 -56.04
N GLY A 164 8.63 -15.97 -54.80
CA GLY A 164 9.71 -16.63 -54.10
C GLY A 164 9.14 -17.89 -53.50
N THR A 165 9.84 -18.99 -53.74
CA THR A 165 9.50 -20.33 -53.25
C THR A 165 9.10 -20.25 -51.78
N MET A 166 7.86 -20.64 -51.46
CA MET A 166 7.36 -20.69 -50.09
C MET A 166 8.37 -21.50 -49.26
N GLN A 167 9.03 -20.88 -48.28
CA GLN A 167 9.90 -21.61 -47.37
C GLN A 167 9.03 -22.57 -46.56
N THR A 168 9.06 -23.83 -46.95
CA THR A 168 8.44 -24.93 -46.20
C THR A 168 9.33 -25.28 -45.01
N ALA A 169 8.80 -25.99 -44.01
CA ALA A 169 9.56 -26.45 -42.85
C ALA A 169 10.83 -27.23 -43.22
N SER A 170 10.84 -27.88 -44.39
CA SER A 170 12.01 -28.55 -44.97
C SER A 170 13.10 -27.58 -45.45
N GLY A 171 12.74 -26.37 -45.93
CA GLY A 171 13.69 -25.35 -46.37
C GLY A 171 14.36 -24.57 -45.23
N ALA A 172 13.83 -24.66 -44.02
CA ALA A 172 14.38 -24.02 -42.82
C ALA A 172 15.30 -24.95 -41.99
N GLY A 173 15.55 -26.19 -42.45
CA GLY A 173 16.38 -27.15 -41.72
C GLY A 173 15.72 -27.72 -40.45
N CYS A 174 14.42 -27.57 -40.29
CA CYS A 174 13.66 -28.02 -39.11
C CYS A 174 12.95 -29.37 -39.33
N SER A 175 13.47 -30.26 -40.18
CA SER A 175 12.98 -31.64 -40.27
C SER A 175 13.59 -32.46 -39.14
N GLY A 176 12.75 -32.89 -38.21
CA GLY A 176 13.13 -33.52 -36.95
C GLY A 176 14.03 -34.75 -37.10
N THR A 177 14.91 -34.90 -36.12
CA THR A 177 15.62 -36.14 -35.82
C THR A 177 14.59 -37.21 -35.43
N SER A 178 14.25 -38.11 -36.34
CA SER A 178 13.60 -39.38 -35.98
C SER A 178 14.67 -40.32 -35.44
N GLY A 179 14.63 -40.56 -34.13
CA GLY A 179 15.41 -41.61 -33.50
C GLY A 179 15.03 -42.99 -34.03
N GLY A 180 16.05 -43.84 -34.16
CA GLY A 180 16.01 -45.25 -34.53
C GLY A 180 17.42 -45.80 -34.47
#